data_AF-A0A553F4Z8-F1
#
_entry.id   AF-A0A553F4Z8-F1
#
_cell.length_a   1.000
_cell.length_b   1.000
_cell.length_c   1.000
_cell.angle_alpha   90.00
_cell.angle_beta   90.00
_cell.angle_gamma   90.00
#
_symmetry.space_group_name_H-M   'P 1'
#
loop_
_entity.id
_entity.type
_entity.pdbx_description
1 polymer ?
#
loop_
_entity_poly.entity_id
_entity_poly.type
_entity_poly.pdbx_seq_one_letter_code
_entity_poly.pdbx_strand_id
1 'polypeptide(L)'
;MRNINKLSSSIRAALMLGALSSVNAYAFAEEESAVEVEQVQSQEQDEDVIGEDEIEVVEVTGSRIKANTLEGVSPVTIISADDMVKKGFATAYDALKDLTANTGTTQGAEMAASGGFTPNAQTVSLRGLGNNQVLVLVNGRRIADYPSPYNGASNFVNLSSIPMAAVASIEILTAGASAIYGSDAVAGVMNIKTKRNLEDTTFSAKVGTTTEGGGDEGRFQLATGVNGDDYTVTFALEYHKQDPIFSADRDFMDSVDDGPAGHNYLDRGIVIVDEMVRLGYYQDDEETEDIDEGWTLYRDPTEQRCQISGSGYEYTNRVMNEGEEDELDYGYYCGTDLSGTRSIRNERETISTYL
;
A
#
# COMPACT_ATOMS: atom_id res chain seq x y z
N MET A 1 15.29 20.07 -27.82
CA MET A 1 15.28 18.97 -26.85
C MET A 1 15.00 17.67 -27.59
N ARG A 2 16.03 16.84 -27.81
CA ARG A 2 15.97 15.54 -28.49
C ARG A 2 16.91 14.64 -27.69
N ASN A 3 16.35 13.69 -26.91
CA ASN A 3 17.00 12.45 -26.42
C ASN A 3 16.24 11.85 -25.21
N ILE A 4 14.99 11.40 -25.39
CA ILE A 4 14.30 10.56 -24.38
C ILE A 4 13.82 9.20 -24.97
N ASN A 5 13.76 9.05 -26.29
CA ASN A 5 13.14 7.86 -26.93
C ASN A 5 14.04 6.63 -27.16
N LYS A 6 15.21 6.53 -26.51
CA LYS A 6 16.13 5.39 -26.77
C LYS A 6 16.03 4.25 -25.75
N LEU A 7 15.43 4.46 -24.57
CA LEU A 7 15.31 3.40 -23.56
C LEU A 7 14.07 2.52 -23.74
N SER A 8 12.93 3.06 -24.21
CA SER A 8 11.68 2.29 -24.34
C SER A 8 11.68 1.31 -25.53
N SER A 9 12.48 1.59 -26.57
CA SER A 9 12.58 0.70 -27.74
C SER A 9 13.35 -0.58 -27.45
N SER A 10 14.31 -0.55 -26.52
CA SER A 10 15.15 -1.70 -26.15
C SER A 10 14.37 -2.74 -25.31
N ILE A 11 13.42 -2.30 -24.49
CA ILE A 11 12.59 -3.19 -23.67
C ILE A 11 11.55 -3.92 -24.56
N ARG A 12 10.99 -3.23 -25.56
CA ARG A 12 10.08 -3.85 -26.56
C ARG A 12 10.79 -4.86 -27.45
N ALA A 13 12.08 -4.66 -27.76
CA ALA A 13 12.87 -5.62 -28.55
C ALA A 13 13.21 -6.90 -27.76
N ALA A 14 13.40 -6.80 -26.44
CA ALA A 14 13.65 -7.95 -25.58
C ALA A 14 12.40 -8.84 -25.41
N LEU A 15 11.21 -8.25 -25.34
CA LEU A 15 9.95 -9.00 -25.29
C LEU A 15 9.63 -9.76 -26.60
N MET A 16 10.07 -9.26 -27.75
CA MET A 16 9.80 -9.90 -29.05
C MET A 16 10.76 -11.05 -29.40
N LEU A 17 11.93 -11.14 -28.76
CA LEU A 17 12.88 -12.25 -28.98
C LEU A 17 12.66 -13.45 -28.04
N GLY A 18 11.84 -13.32 -26.99
CA GLY A 18 11.53 -14.42 -26.06
C GLY A 18 10.45 -15.41 -26.53
N ALA A 19 9.81 -15.15 -27.68
CA ALA A 19 8.65 -15.93 -28.15
C ALA A 19 9.00 -17.21 -28.95
N LEU A 20 10.29 -17.60 -29.04
CA LEU A 20 10.74 -18.74 -29.86
C LEU A 20 11.72 -19.65 -29.09
N SER A 21 11.26 -20.27 -28.02
CA SER A 21 11.88 -21.50 -27.51
C SER A 21 10.86 -22.38 -26.80
N SER A 22 10.33 -23.34 -27.59
CA SER A 22 9.78 -24.64 -27.19
C SER A 22 9.43 -24.86 -25.71
N VAL A 23 8.15 -24.72 -25.37
CA VAL A 23 7.58 -25.35 -24.17
C VAL A 23 7.09 -26.74 -24.58
N ASN A 24 7.76 -27.77 -24.04
CA ASN A 24 7.25 -29.13 -24.03
C ASN A 24 5.95 -29.16 -23.21
N ALA A 25 4.87 -29.63 -23.82
CA ALA A 25 3.61 -29.90 -23.15
C ALA A 25 3.80 -31.07 -22.18
N TYR A 26 3.75 -30.80 -20.88
CA TYR A 26 3.37 -31.80 -19.89
C TYR A 26 1.89 -31.60 -19.58
N ALA A 27 1.10 -32.59 -19.99
CA ALA A 27 -0.32 -32.69 -19.67
C ALA A 27 -0.47 -32.97 -18.17
N PHE A 28 -1.21 -32.13 -17.46
CA PHE A 28 -1.72 -32.46 -16.13
C PHE A 28 -3.02 -33.23 -16.30
N ALA A 29 -3.03 -34.47 -15.81
CA ALA A 29 -4.25 -35.24 -15.59
C ALA A 29 -4.93 -34.72 -14.32
N GLU A 30 -6.24 -34.52 -14.43
CA GLU A 30 -7.15 -34.11 -13.36
C GLU A 30 -7.52 -35.36 -12.54
N GLU A 31 -7.11 -35.41 -11.28
CA GLU A 31 -7.58 -36.42 -10.32
C GLU A 31 -8.25 -35.69 -9.15
N GLU A 32 -9.57 -35.76 -9.17
CA GLU A 32 -10.48 -35.28 -8.14
C GLU A 32 -10.31 -36.15 -6.89
N SER A 33 -9.61 -35.63 -5.88
CA SER A 33 -9.57 -36.25 -4.55
C SER A 33 -10.28 -35.33 -3.56
N ALA A 34 -11.48 -35.75 -3.16
CA ALA A 34 -12.22 -35.18 -2.05
C ALA A 34 -11.35 -35.19 -0.78
N VAL A 35 -11.36 -34.09 -0.04
CA VAL A 35 -10.72 -33.98 1.27
C VAL A 35 -11.67 -34.58 2.30
N GLU A 36 -11.35 -35.79 2.77
CA GLU A 36 -11.97 -36.39 3.95
C GLU A 36 -11.30 -35.80 5.20
N VAL A 37 -12.08 -35.12 6.04
CA VAL A 37 -11.61 -34.56 7.30
C VAL A 37 -11.64 -35.67 8.34
N GLU A 38 -10.49 -36.30 8.59
CA GLU A 38 -10.36 -37.30 9.65
C GLU A 38 -10.23 -36.60 11.02
N GLN A 39 -11.27 -36.74 11.85
CA GLN A 39 -11.23 -36.29 13.24
C GLN A 39 -10.50 -37.32 14.10
N VAL A 40 -9.33 -36.95 14.61
CA VAL A 40 -8.59 -37.80 15.55
C VAL A 40 -9.18 -37.63 16.95
N GLN A 41 -9.95 -38.65 17.37
CA GLN A 41 -10.33 -38.86 18.76
C GLN A 41 -9.12 -39.36 19.56
N SER A 42 -8.89 -38.74 20.72
CA SER A 42 -7.86 -39.13 21.69
C SER A 42 -8.15 -40.50 22.29
N GLN A 43 -7.24 -41.46 22.09
CA GLN A 43 -7.07 -42.61 22.98
C GLN A 43 -5.68 -42.58 23.59
N GLU A 44 -5.62 -42.66 24.92
CA GLU A 44 -4.41 -42.84 25.72
C GLU A 44 -3.86 -44.24 25.48
N GLN A 45 -2.59 -44.38 25.04
CA GLN A 45 -1.76 -45.51 25.46
C GLN A 45 -0.25 -45.33 25.24
N ASP A 46 0.47 -45.60 26.35
CA ASP A 46 1.85 -46.06 26.58
C ASP A 46 3.07 -45.39 25.93
N GLU A 47 3.95 -44.96 26.83
CA GLU A 47 5.36 -44.66 26.61
C GLU A 47 6.11 -45.90 26.09
N ASP A 48 6.69 -45.82 24.90
CA ASP A 48 7.92 -46.55 24.59
C ASP A 48 8.77 -45.84 23.52
N VAL A 49 10.03 -45.57 23.92
CA VAL A 49 11.27 -45.29 23.18
C VAL A 49 11.15 -44.66 21.77
N ILE A 50 11.41 -43.34 21.70
CA ILE A 50 11.79 -42.66 20.45
C ILE A 50 13.32 -42.71 20.33
N GLY A 51 13.80 -43.40 19.29
CA GLY A 51 15.19 -43.37 18.87
C GLY A 51 15.59 -41.98 18.37
N GLU A 52 16.88 -41.66 18.49
CA GLU A 52 17.50 -40.40 18.04
C GLU A 52 17.40 -40.23 16.51
N ASP A 53 16.22 -39.87 16.02
CA ASP A 53 16.11 -39.06 14.81
C ASP A 53 16.25 -37.60 15.24
N GLU A 54 17.17 -36.90 14.61
CA GLU A 54 17.54 -35.51 14.87
C GLU A 54 16.30 -34.60 14.87
N ILE A 55 15.81 -34.26 16.07
CA ILE A 55 14.58 -33.48 16.22
C ILE A 55 14.86 -32.03 15.78
N GLU A 56 14.38 -31.64 14.61
CA GLU A 56 14.45 -30.26 14.12
C GLU A 56 13.58 -29.35 14.98
N VAL A 57 14.22 -28.48 15.76
CA VAL A 57 13.54 -27.58 16.70
C VAL A 57 13.09 -26.32 15.98
N VAL A 58 11.79 -26.24 15.66
CA VAL A 58 11.17 -25.07 14.98
C VAL A 58 10.71 -24.03 16.02
N GLU A 59 11.23 -22.81 15.94
CA GLU A 59 10.79 -21.69 16.80
C GLU A 59 9.62 -20.94 16.16
N VAL A 60 8.41 -21.21 16.63
CA VAL A 60 7.16 -20.56 16.16
C VAL A 60 6.77 -19.38 17.05
N THR A 61 6.33 -18.29 16.42
CA THR A 61 5.78 -17.11 17.10
C THR A 61 4.57 -17.47 17.97
N GLY A 62 4.57 -17.00 19.23
CA GLY A 62 3.54 -17.34 20.20
C GLY A 62 4.01 -18.32 21.29
N SER A 63 5.17 -18.97 21.11
CA SER A 63 5.86 -19.68 22.19
C SER A 63 7.27 -19.13 22.37
N ARG A 64 7.65 -18.80 23.61
CA ARG A 64 9.04 -18.49 23.99
C ARG A 64 9.86 -19.73 24.33
N ILE A 65 9.19 -20.89 24.39
CA ILE A 65 9.83 -22.18 24.64
C ILE A 65 9.89 -22.89 23.30
N LYS A 66 11.10 -23.28 22.92
CA LYS A 66 11.34 -24.26 21.85
C LYS A 66 10.64 -25.55 22.25
N ALA A 67 9.41 -25.76 21.78
CA ALA A 67 8.55 -26.85 22.22
C ALA A 67 8.45 -27.90 21.12
N ASN A 68 8.65 -29.17 21.49
CA ASN A 68 8.55 -30.31 20.58
C ASN A 68 7.15 -30.95 20.57
N THR A 69 6.12 -30.32 21.16
CA THR A 69 4.80 -30.94 21.30
C THR A 69 3.63 -29.95 21.28
N LEU A 70 2.69 -30.27 20.39
CA LEU A 70 1.23 -30.10 20.28
C LEU A 70 0.35 -29.55 21.44
N GLU A 71 0.85 -28.83 22.44
CA GLU A 71 0.00 -28.19 23.46
C GLU A 71 -0.18 -26.68 23.23
N GLY A 72 -1.43 -26.29 22.96
CA GLY A 72 -1.94 -24.93 23.21
C GLY A 72 -1.48 -23.81 22.28
N VAL A 73 -1.04 -24.11 21.05
CA VAL A 73 -0.62 -23.07 20.10
C VAL A 73 -1.86 -22.36 19.57
N SER A 74 -2.05 -21.09 19.96
CA SER A 74 -2.99 -20.20 19.26
C SER A 74 -2.70 -20.25 17.76
N PRO A 75 -3.70 -20.38 16.87
CA PRO A 75 -3.45 -20.64 15.45
C PRO A 75 -2.55 -19.57 14.83
N VAL A 76 -1.35 -19.98 14.41
CA VAL A 76 -0.38 -19.14 13.72
C VAL A 76 -0.56 -19.35 12.23
N THR A 77 -0.79 -18.26 11.50
CA THR A 77 -0.77 -18.28 10.03
C THR A 77 0.66 -18.06 9.57
N ILE A 78 1.17 -18.93 8.70
CA ILE A 78 2.50 -18.81 8.14
C ILE A 78 2.37 -18.50 6.66
N ILE A 79 2.99 -17.41 6.21
CA ILE A 79 3.16 -17.08 4.80
C ILE A 79 4.63 -17.30 4.46
N SER A 80 4.96 -18.33 3.68
CA SER A 80 6.34 -18.57 3.24
C SER A 80 6.74 -17.67 2.08
N ALA A 81 8.05 -17.49 1.87
CA ALA A 81 8.57 -16.79 0.69
C ALA A 81 8.09 -17.43 -0.62
N ASP A 82 8.02 -18.75 -0.67
CA ASP A 82 7.54 -19.49 -1.84
C ASP A 82 6.05 -19.25 -2.10
N ASP A 83 5.23 -19.17 -1.04
CA ASP A 83 3.81 -18.81 -1.19
C ASP A 83 3.65 -17.40 -1.74
N MET A 84 4.48 -16.46 -1.28
CA MET A 84 4.44 -15.09 -1.79
C MET A 84 4.81 -15.01 -3.28
N VAL A 85 5.80 -15.81 -3.71
CA VAL A 85 6.18 -15.92 -5.12
C VAL A 85 5.07 -16.58 -5.94
N LYS A 86 4.51 -17.71 -5.47
CA LYS A 86 3.44 -18.45 -6.16
C LYS A 86 2.16 -17.64 -6.31
N LYS A 87 1.79 -16.86 -5.30
CA LYS A 87 0.63 -15.94 -5.35
C LYS A 87 0.92 -14.66 -6.14
N GLY A 88 2.17 -14.41 -6.53
CA GLY A 88 2.55 -13.25 -7.34
C GLY A 88 2.60 -11.92 -6.58
N PHE A 89 2.79 -11.93 -5.26
CA PHE A 89 2.87 -10.71 -4.47
C PHE A 89 4.11 -9.86 -4.83
N ALA A 90 3.92 -8.54 -4.97
CA ALA A 90 4.97 -7.59 -5.32
C ALA A 90 5.79 -7.14 -4.09
N THR A 91 5.24 -7.25 -2.89
CA THR A 91 5.93 -6.91 -1.65
C THR A 91 5.45 -7.78 -0.50
N ALA A 92 6.20 -7.80 0.60
CA ALA A 92 5.74 -8.42 1.85
C ALA A 92 4.44 -7.79 2.36
N TYR A 93 4.23 -6.48 2.10
CA TYR A 93 2.98 -5.80 2.42
C TYR A 93 1.79 -6.35 1.64
N ASP A 94 1.93 -6.65 0.35
CA ASP A 94 0.82 -7.19 -0.45
C ASP A 94 0.36 -8.55 0.07
N ALA A 95 1.31 -9.39 0.49
CA ALA A 95 1.01 -10.67 1.13
C ALA A 95 0.22 -10.51 2.43
N LEU A 96 0.56 -9.48 3.22
CA LEU A 96 -0.13 -9.16 4.46
C LEU A 96 -1.49 -8.47 4.22
N LYS A 97 -1.63 -7.71 3.13
CA LYS A 97 -2.88 -7.06 2.74
C LYS A 97 -3.95 -8.09 2.34
N ASP A 98 -3.54 -9.20 1.72
CA ASP A 98 -4.40 -10.34 1.32
C ASP A 98 -4.88 -11.21 2.51
N LEU A 99 -4.37 -10.98 3.72
CA LEU A 99 -4.79 -11.75 4.89
C LEU A 99 -6.26 -11.51 5.23
N THR A 100 -7.02 -12.59 5.38
CA THR A 100 -8.42 -12.53 5.84
C THR A 100 -8.57 -11.90 7.23
N ALA A 101 -7.54 -12.03 8.07
CA ALA A 101 -7.48 -11.40 9.38
C ALA A 101 -7.13 -9.91 9.33
N ASN A 102 -6.62 -9.40 8.21
CA ASN A 102 -6.40 -7.98 8.00
C ASN A 102 -7.74 -7.32 7.68
N THR A 103 -8.44 -6.87 8.73
CA THR A 103 -9.76 -6.24 8.62
C THR A 103 -9.74 -4.85 9.23
N GLY A 104 -10.72 -4.03 8.87
CA GLY A 104 -10.76 -2.61 9.20
C GLY A 104 -10.08 -1.75 8.13
N THR A 105 -10.00 -0.45 8.40
CA THR A 105 -9.55 0.54 7.41
C THR A 105 -8.15 1.03 7.78
N THR A 106 -7.16 0.71 6.95
CA THR A 106 -5.87 1.39 6.97
C THR A 106 -5.75 2.28 5.72
N GLN A 107 -5.25 3.50 5.90
CA GLN A 107 -4.82 4.38 4.84
C GLN A 107 -3.55 3.76 4.29
N GLY A 108 -3.71 3.05 3.18
CA GLY A 108 -2.59 2.54 2.40
C GLY A 108 -1.85 3.66 1.69
N ALA A 109 -0.82 3.28 0.93
CA ALA A 109 -0.05 4.21 0.11
C ALA A 109 -0.93 4.95 -0.91
N GLU A 110 -2.07 4.37 -1.28
CA GLU A 110 -3.02 4.89 -2.25
C GLU A 110 -3.84 6.06 -1.72
N MET A 111 -4.05 6.14 -0.40
CA MET A 111 -4.77 7.26 0.22
C MET A 111 -3.94 8.55 0.27
N ALA A 112 -2.62 8.46 0.05
CA ALA A 112 -1.75 9.63 -0.07
C ALA A 112 -2.15 10.49 -1.30
N ALA A 113 -2.66 9.85 -2.36
CA ALA A 113 -3.18 10.48 -3.57
C ALA A 113 -4.33 11.48 -3.31
N SER A 114 -5.13 11.19 -2.29
CA SER A 114 -6.34 11.91 -1.93
C SER A 114 -6.15 12.84 -0.72
N GLY A 115 -4.90 13.21 -0.40
CA GLY A 115 -4.60 14.09 0.74
C GLY A 115 -4.48 13.37 2.08
N GLY A 116 -4.11 12.08 2.08
CA GLY A 116 -3.87 11.30 3.29
C GLY A 116 -2.79 11.91 4.19
N PHE A 117 -3.00 11.85 5.51
CA PHE A 117 -2.13 12.48 6.51
C PHE A 117 -0.83 11.70 6.77
N THR A 118 -0.70 10.50 6.20
CA THR A 118 0.45 9.62 6.44
C THR A 118 0.93 9.05 5.11
N PRO A 119 1.68 9.84 4.31
CA PRO A 119 2.11 9.44 2.98
C PRO A 119 2.95 8.16 3.05
N ASN A 120 2.75 7.28 2.08
CA ASN A 120 3.46 6.00 1.95
C ASN A 120 3.31 5.03 3.13
N ALA A 121 2.29 5.20 3.99
CA ALA A 121 2.00 4.24 5.05
C ALA A 121 1.57 2.89 4.46
N GLN A 122 2.37 1.84 4.70
CA GLN A 122 1.98 0.46 4.45
C GLN A 122 1.86 -0.25 5.80
N THR A 123 0.63 -0.39 6.26
CA THR A 123 0.32 -0.94 7.58
C THR A 123 -0.93 -1.81 7.50
N VAL A 124 -1.06 -2.71 8.46
CA VAL A 124 -2.17 -3.67 8.55
C VAL A 124 -2.86 -3.52 9.89
N SER A 125 -4.14 -3.87 9.91
CA SER A 125 -4.93 -3.95 11.14
C SER A 125 -5.48 -5.35 11.26
N LEU A 126 -5.09 -6.05 12.32
CA LEU A 126 -5.63 -7.38 12.58
C LEU A 126 -6.98 -7.23 13.30
N ARG A 127 -8.03 -7.82 12.74
CA ARG A 127 -9.40 -7.83 13.30
C ARG A 127 -10.00 -6.43 13.54
N GLY A 128 -9.58 -5.40 12.80
CA GLY A 128 -10.15 -4.06 12.89
C GLY A 128 -9.82 -3.30 14.17
N LEU A 129 -8.83 -3.76 14.94
CA LEU A 129 -8.45 -3.14 16.22
C LEU A 129 -7.51 -1.93 16.08
N GLY A 130 -7.19 -1.52 14.85
CA GLY A 130 -6.20 -0.49 14.54
C GLY A 130 -4.82 -1.04 14.21
N ASN A 131 -3.95 -0.19 13.70
CA ASN A 131 -2.57 -0.52 13.32
C ASN A 131 -1.58 -0.45 14.49
N ASN A 132 -1.90 0.33 15.52
CA ASN A 132 -1.10 0.47 16.74
C ASN A 132 -1.33 -0.68 17.75
N GLN A 133 -2.25 -1.59 17.44
CA GLN A 133 -2.54 -2.78 18.24
C GLN A 133 -1.93 -4.05 17.63
N VAL A 134 -1.09 -3.93 16.59
CA VAL A 134 -0.38 -5.03 15.96
C VAL A 134 1.12 -4.86 16.20
N LEU A 135 1.72 -5.82 16.88
CA LEU A 135 3.16 -5.83 17.08
C LEU A 135 3.87 -6.43 15.87
N VAL A 136 4.82 -5.68 15.28
CA VAL A 136 5.70 -6.19 14.23
C VAL A 136 7.09 -6.50 14.79
N LEU A 137 7.56 -7.72 14.52
CA LEU A 137 8.85 -8.23 14.91
C LEU A 137 9.62 -8.66 13.67
N VAL A 138 10.94 -8.48 13.70
CA VAL A 138 11.87 -9.14 12.78
C VAL A 138 12.72 -10.06 13.63
N ASN A 139 12.66 -11.36 13.36
CA ASN A 139 13.36 -12.38 14.13
C ASN A 139 13.12 -12.27 15.65
N GLY A 140 11.88 -12.01 16.05
CA GLY A 140 11.49 -11.86 17.45
C GLY A 140 11.89 -10.52 18.10
N ARG A 141 12.51 -9.60 17.36
CA ARG A 141 12.91 -8.27 17.86
C ARG A 141 12.03 -7.18 17.28
N ARG A 142 11.68 -6.20 18.13
CA ARG A 142 10.95 -5.00 17.72
C ARG A 142 11.79 -4.17 16.75
N ILE A 143 11.13 -3.63 15.73
CA ILE A 143 11.74 -2.71 14.77
C ILE A 143 11.22 -1.29 15.00
N ALA A 144 11.88 -0.31 14.38
CA ALA A 144 11.56 1.09 14.57
C ALA A 144 10.17 1.43 13.99
N ASP A 145 9.45 2.28 14.73
CA ASP A 145 8.21 2.88 14.25
C ASP A 145 8.49 3.85 13.09
N TYR A 146 7.48 4.05 12.26
CA TYR A 146 7.48 5.09 11.24
C TYR A 146 7.61 6.47 11.92
N PRO A 147 8.46 7.38 11.40
CA PRO A 147 8.81 8.63 12.09
C PRO A 147 7.67 9.65 12.18
N SER A 148 6.52 9.38 11.56
CA SER A 148 5.33 10.22 11.64
C SER A 148 4.17 9.42 12.23
N PRO A 149 3.40 10.00 13.16
CA PRO A 149 2.19 9.36 13.64
C PRO A 149 1.21 9.14 12.48
N TYR A 150 0.62 7.95 12.44
CA TYR A 150 -0.48 7.62 11.57
C TYR A 150 -1.70 8.46 11.91
N ASN A 151 -2.20 9.21 10.93
CA ASN A 151 -3.27 10.20 11.09
C ASN A 151 -3.06 11.18 12.27
N GLY A 152 -1.80 11.47 12.62
CA GLY A 152 -1.49 12.36 13.75
C GLY A 152 -1.77 11.77 15.14
N ALA A 153 -2.16 10.50 15.25
CA ALA A 153 -2.70 9.95 16.49
C ALA A 153 -2.00 8.68 17.00
N SER A 154 -1.39 7.87 16.14
CA SER A 154 -0.86 6.57 16.55
C SER A 154 0.49 6.21 15.92
N ASN A 155 1.32 5.48 16.65
CA ASN A 155 2.56 4.92 16.11
C ASN A 155 2.28 3.60 15.39
N PHE A 156 3.07 3.30 14.36
CA PHE A 156 2.95 2.06 13.60
C PHE A 156 4.29 1.75 12.91
N VAL A 157 4.45 0.50 12.51
CA VAL A 157 5.58 0.05 11.68
C VAL A 157 5.18 0.09 10.21
N ASN A 158 6.01 0.72 9.38
CA ASN A 158 5.81 0.72 7.93
C ASN A 158 6.42 -0.53 7.30
N LEU A 159 5.56 -1.41 6.79
CA LEU A 159 5.93 -2.69 6.18
C LEU A 159 6.69 -2.53 4.85
N SER A 160 6.68 -1.34 4.26
CA SER A 160 7.49 -1.02 3.08
C SER A 160 9.00 -1.10 3.34
N SER A 161 9.42 -1.03 4.61
CA SER A 161 10.83 -1.05 5.02
C SER A 161 11.46 -2.44 4.98
N ILE A 162 10.66 -3.48 4.75
CA ILE A 162 11.08 -4.88 4.84
C ILE A 162 11.17 -5.45 3.42
N PRO A 163 12.40 -5.64 2.89
CA PRO A 163 12.58 -6.15 1.54
C PRO A 163 12.17 -7.62 1.47
N MET A 164 11.40 -7.98 0.44
CA MET A 164 10.90 -9.34 0.26
C MET A 164 12.05 -10.35 0.05
N ALA A 165 13.17 -9.92 -0.53
CA ALA A 165 14.37 -10.73 -0.72
C ALA A 165 14.95 -11.29 0.59
N ALA A 166 14.79 -10.55 1.70
CA ALA A 166 15.28 -10.94 3.01
C ALA A 166 14.31 -11.83 3.80
N VAL A 167 13.04 -11.92 3.39
CA VAL A 167 12.00 -12.67 4.11
C VAL A 167 12.09 -14.16 3.76
N ALA A 168 12.09 -15.01 4.78
CA ALA A 168 11.90 -16.45 4.65
C ALA A 168 10.43 -16.83 4.88
N SER A 169 9.84 -16.29 5.94
CA SER A 169 8.42 -16.46 6.25
C SER A 169 7.90 -15.30 7.10
N ILE A 170 6.58 -15.11 7.07
CA ILE A 170 5.87 -14.20 7.97
C ILE A 170 4.92 -15.03 8.81
N GLU A 171 5.14 -15.03 10.11
CA GLU A 171 4.31 -15.72 11.09
C GLU A 171 3.36 -14.72 11.74
N ILE A 172 2.05 -14.94 11.58
CA ILE A 172 1.01 -14.09 12.13
C ILE A 172 0.27 -14.85 13.23
N LEU A 173 0.45 -14.38 14.46
CA LEU A 173 -0.34 -14.77 15.60
C LEU A 173 -1.52 -13.81 15.72
N THR A 174 -2.72 -14.29 15.36
CA THR A 174 -3.96 -13.54 15.53
C THR A 174 -4.55 -13.80 16.93
N ALA A 175 -3.80 -13.49 17.98
CA ALA A 175 -4.29 -13.57 19.35
C ALA A 175 -3.60 -12.49 20.19
N GLY A 176 -4.31 -11.99 21.21
CA GLY A 176 -3.72 -11.03 22.15
C GLY A 176 -2.54 -11.67 22.87
N ALA A 177 -1.36 -11.06 22.75
CA ALA A 177 -0.11 -11.55 23.31
C ALA A 177 0.60 -10.48 24.15
N SER A 178 -0.15 -9.50 24.67
CA SER A 178 0.40 -8.38 25.44
C SER A 178 1.15 -8.80 26.69
N ALA A 179 0.78 -9.91 27.32
CA ALA A 179 1.49 -10.47 28.48
C ALA A 179 2.92 -10.91 28.15
N ILE A 180 3.17 -11.33 26.90
CA ILE A 180 4.48 -11.85 26.46
C ILE A 180 5.30 -10.76 25.79
N TYR A 181 4.67 -9.99 24.90
CA TYR A 181 5.37 -9.08 24.00
C TYR A 181 5.14 -7.58 24.30
N GLY A 182 4.24 -7.22 25.21
CA GLY A 182 3.99 -5.84 25.64
C GLY A 182 2.73 -5.18 25.04
N SER A 183 2.56 -3.89 25.31
CA SER A 183 1.32 -3.13 25.06
C SER A 183 0.77 -3.21 23.63
N ASP A 184 1.63 -3.32 22.63
CA ASP A 184 1.22 -3.22 21.22
C ASP A 184 0.69 -4.55 20.65
N ALA A 185 0.78 -5.65 21.42
CA ALA A 185 0.36 -6.98 20.98
C ALA A 185 -1.09 -7.31 21.38
N VAL A 186 -2.02 -6.37 21.25
CA VAL A 186 -3.44 -6.58 21.63
C VAL A 186 -4.19 -7.33 20.54
N ALA A 187 -4.06 -6.92 19.29
CA ALA A 187 -4.72 -7.55 18.15
C ALA A 187 -3.97 -8.80 17.66
N GLY A 188 -2.65 -8.77 17.76
CA GLY A 188 -1.79 -9.86 17.36
C GLY A 188 -0.32 -9.50 17.27
N VAL A 189 0.46 -10.47 16.83
CA VAL A 189 1.91 -10.35 16.58
C VAL A 189 2.20 -10.83 15.17
N MET A 190 2.94 -10.03 14.41
CA MET A 190 3.53 -10.44 13.15
C MET A 190 5.03 -10.55 13.33
N ASN A 191 5.59 -11.73 13.09
CA ASN A 191 7.01 -11.97 13.17
C ASN A 191 7.54 -12.36 11.81
N ILE A 192 8.41 -11.51 11.28
CA ILE A 192 9.04 -11.69 10.00
C ILE A 192 10.35 -12.41 10.24
N LYS A 193 10.42 -13.65 9.80
CA LYS A 193 11.62 -14.47 9.84
C LYS A 193 12.45 -14.14 8.62
N THR A 194 13.69 -13.74 8.82
CA THR A 194 14.60 -13.50 7.71
C THR A 194 15.25 -14.80 7.24
N LYS A 195 15.69 -14.84 5.98
CA LYS A 195 16.50 -15.95 5.47
C LYS A 195 17.79 -16.06 6.27
N ARG A 196 18.15 -17.29 6.61
CA ARG A 196 19.33 -17.66 7.39
C ARG A 196 19.90 -18.94 6.80
N ASN A 197 21.19 -19.17 7.04
CA ASN A 197 21.90 -20.39 6.65
C ASN A 197 21.73 -20.73 5.15
N LEU A 198 21.63 -19.69 4.30
CA LEU A 198 21.50 -19.88 2.86
C LEU A 198 22.75 -20.56 2.29
N GLU A 199 22.57 -21.72 1.69
CA GLU A 199 23.63 -22.43 0.94
C GLU A 199 23.54 -22.12 -0.55
N ASP A 200 22.34 -21.90 -1.04
CA ASP A 200 22.07 -21.62 -2.44
C ASP A 200 22.03 -20.13 -2.75
N THR A 201 22.41 -19.80 -3.98
CA THR A 201 22.14 -18.50 -4.57
C THR A 201 20.77 -18.52 -5.23
N THR A 202 19.87 -17.68 -4.75
CA THR A 202 18.54 -17.47 -5.32
C THR A 202 18.48 -16.15 -6.08
N PHE A 203 17.85 -16.21 -7.25
CA PHE A 203 17.62 -15.07 -8.13
C PHE A 203 16.13 -14.99 -8.46
N SER A 204 15.55 -13.80 -8.40
CA SER A 204 14.17 -13.55 -8.77
C SER A 204 14.04 -12.22 -9.48
N ALA A 205 13.34 -12.22 -10.60
CA ALA A 205 12.99 -11.01 -11.32
C ALA A 205 11.48 -11.03 -11.58
N LYS A 206 10.81 -9.93 -11.27
CA LYS A 206 9.39 -9.73 -11.52
C LYS A 206 9.22 -8.45 -12.31
N VAL A 207 8.38 -8.50 -13.34
CA VAL A 207 7.86 -7.31 -14.01
C VAL A 207 6.35 -7.42 -14.06
N GLY A 208 5.66 -6.30 -13.94
CA GLY A 208 4.21 -6.25 -13.95
C GLY A 208 3.72 -4.91 -14.46
N THR A 209 2.46 -4.88 -14.87
CA THR A 209 1.74 -3.65 -15.26
C THR A 209 0.29 -3.81 -14.85
N THR A 210 -0.46 -2.73 -14.90
CA THR A 210 -1.90 -2.75 -14.64
C THR A 210 -2.69 -2.94 -15.93
N THR A 211 -3.92 -3.45 -15.84
CA THR A 211 -4.76 -3.73 -17.02
C THR A 211 -5.22 -2.47 -17.75
N GLU A 212 -5.29 -1.34 -17.04
CA GLU A 212 -5.76 -0.04 -17.55
C GLU A 212 -4.60 0.92 -17.84
N GLY A 213 -3.35 0.48 -17.66
CA GLY A 213 -2.17 1.32 -17.87
C GLY A 213 -1.73 2.11 -16.63
N GLY A 214 -0.50 2.62 -16.71
CA GLY A 214 0.20 3.16 -15.54
C GLY A 214 0.60 2.05 -14.55
N GLY A 215 1.44 2.41 -13.58
CA GLY A 215 1.81 1.50 -12.51
C GLY A 215 2.72 0.33 -12.92
N ASP A 216 3.51 0.50 -13.97
CA ASP A 216 4.53 -0.48 -14.33
C ASP A 216 5.45 -0.77 -13.13
N GLU A 217 5.68 -2.04 -12.83
CA GLU A 217 6.52 -2.48 -11.73
C GLU A 217 7.64 -3.38 -12.22
N GLY A 218 8.82 -3.23 -11.61
CA GLY A 218 9.99 -4.04 -11.85
C GLY A 218 10.70 -4.32 -10.52
N ARG A 219 10.97 -5.59 -10.26
CA ARG A 219 11.68 -6.04 -9.05
C ARG A 219 12.76 -7.03 -9.41
N PHE A 220 13.93 -6.83 -8.82
CA PHE A 220 15.08 -7.71 -8.90
C PHE A 220 15.51 -8.09 -7.50
N GLN A 221 15.76 -9.38 -7.28
CA GLN A 221 16.13 -9.93 -6.00
C GLN A 221 17.27 -10.93 -6.19
N LEU A 222 18.27 -10.82 -5.32
CA LEU A 222 19.38 -11.75 -5.22
C LEU A 222 19.56 -12.08 -3.74
N ALA A 223 19.63 -13.35 -3.38
CA ALA A 223 20.02 -13.75 -2.03
C ALA A 223 20.98 -14.94 -2.10
N THR A 224 22.04 -14.90 -1.32
CA THR A 224 23.09 -15.91 -1.27
C THR A 224 23.61 -16.02 0.16
N GLY A 225 24.22 -17.14 0.51
CA GLY A 225 24.94 -17.25 1.78
C GLY A 225 26.15 -18.14 1.66
N VAL A 226 26.94 -18.15 2.74
CA VAL A 226 28.06 -19.06 2.95
C VAL A 226 27.96 -19.57 4.37
N ASN A 227 27.97 -20.89 4.50
CA ASN A 227 28.06 -21.59 5.77
C ASN A 227 29.47 -22.18 5.91
N GLY A 228 30.08 -21.99 7.07
CA GLY A 228 31.27 -22.70 7.52
C GLY A 228 30.99 -23.34 8.89
N ASP A 229 31.98 -24.07 9.42
CA ASP A 229 31.79 -24.87 10.64
C ASP A 229 31.29 -24.06 11.85
N ASP A 230 31.73 -22.80 11.98
CA ASP A 230 31.39 -21.92 13.11
C ASP A 230 30.71 -20.60 12.68
N TYR A 231 30.42 -20.41 11.38
CA TYR A 231 29.87 -19.15 10.89
C TYR A 231 28.86 -19.35 9.76
N THR A 232 27.86 -18.47 9.74
CA THR A 232 26.95 -18.31 8.62
C THR A 232 26.89 -16.84 8.26
N VAL A 233 27.01 -16.54 6.98
CA VAL A 233 26.78 -15.21 6.41
C VAL A 233 25.69 -15.32 5.37
N THR A 234 24.68 -14.43 5.42
CA THR A 234 23.58 -14.40 4.46
C THR A 234 23.47 -13.00 3.89
N PHE A 235 23.69 -12.85 2.59
CA PHE A 235 23.55 -11.59 1.88
C PHE A 235 22.30 -11.60 1.01
N ALA A 236 21.51 -10.52 1.05
CA ALA A 236 20.44 -10.29 0.09
C ALA A 236 20.44 -8.86 -0.44
N LEU A 237 20.04 -8.71 -1.70
CA LEU A 237 19.89 -7.46 -2.43
C LEU A 237 18.51 -7.45 -3.08
N GLU A 238 17.81 -6.34 -2.94
CA GLU A 238 16.56 -6.07 -3.63
C GLU A 238 16.63 -4.70 -4.30
N TYR A 239 16.27 -4.65 -5.58
CA TYR A 239 15.95 -3.42 -6.29
C TYR A 239 14.50 -3.49 -6.71
N HIS A 240 13.72 -2.48 -6.37
CA HIS A 240 12.31 -2.38 -6.70
C HIS A 240 12.01 -0.99 -7.23
N LYS A 241 11.42 -0.95 -8.42
CA LYS A 241 10.93 0.25 -9.06
C LYS A 241 9.47 0.07 -9.43
N GLN A 242 8.68 1.09 -9.16
CA GLN A 242 7.27 1.15 -9.44
C GLN A 242 6.94 2.54 -9.95
N ASP A 243 6.35 2.61 -11.14
CA ASP A 243 5.86 3.85 -11.71
C ASP A 243 4.53 4.26 -11.06
N PRO A 244 4.19 5.56 -11.07
CA PRO A 244 2.93 6.02 -10.53
C PRO A 244 1.75 5.51 -11.35
N ILE A 245 0.59 5.45 -10.71
CA ILE A 245 -0.71 5.35 -11.38
C ILE A 245 -1.38 6.69 -11.21
N PHE A 246 -1.65 7.39 -12.30
CA PHE A 246 -2.42 8.63 -12.28
C PHE A 246 -3.91 8.32 -12.38
N SER A 247 -4.74 9.22 -11.85
CA SER A 247 -6.19 9.20 -12.08
C SER A 247 -6.50 9.24 -13.58
N ALA A 248 -5.64 9.86 -14.40
CA ALA A 248 -5.82 9.95 -15.85
C ALA A 248 -5.62 8.59 -16.54
N ASP A 249 -5.00 7.63 -15.86
CA ASP A 249 -4.89 6.26 -16.36
C ASP A 249 -6.17 5.44 -16.07
N ARG A 250 -7.22 6.07 -15.51
CA ARG A 250 -8.50 5.43 -15.17
C ARG A 250 -9.64 6.20 -15.80
N ASP A 251 -10.34 5.57 -16.75
CA ASP A 251 -11.46 6.15 -17.51
C ASP A 251 -12.63 6.65 -16.63
N PHE A 252 -12.68 6.28 -15.35
CA PHE A 252 -13.71 6.74 -14.40
C PHE A 252 -13.21 7.86 -13.47
N MET A 253 -12.01 8.39 -13.70
CA MET A 253 -11.37 9.44 -12.89
C MET A 253 -10.62 10.47 -13.75
N ASP A 254 -10.68 10.38 -15.08
CA ASP A 254 -9.93 11.21 -15.99
C ASP A 254 -10.68 12.50 -16.38
N SER A 255 -11.98 12.57 -16.13
CA SER A 255 -12.81 13.76 -16.32
C SER A 255 -13.50 14.21 -15.03
N VAL A 256 -13.82 15.50 -14.93
CA VAL A 256 -14.74 15.99 -13.89
C VAL A 256 -16.11 15.32 -14.00
N ASP A 257 -16.57 15.02 -15.22
CA ASP A 257 -17.92 14.50 -15.45
C ASP A 257 -18.13 13.05 -14.96
N ASP A 258 -17.06 12.32 -14.63
CA ASP A 258 -17.14 10.93 -14.16
C ASP A 258 -17.59 10.79 -12.69
N GLY A 259 -17.68 11.91 -11.97
CA GLY A 259 -18.16 11.91 -10.59
C GLY A 259 -19.62 11.45 -10.51
N PRO A 260 -20.00 10.72 -9.43
CA PRO A 260 -21.30 10.04 -9.31
C PRO A 260 -22.52 10.99 -9.27
N ALA A 261 -22.30 12.30 -9.18
CA ALA A 261 -23.34 13.31 -9.15
C ALA A 261 -23.84 13.75 -10.56
N GLY A 262 -23.18 13.32 -11.65
CA GLY A 262 -23.61 13.59 -13.03
C GLY A 262 -23.47 15.05 -13.52
N HIS A 263 -23.32 16.01 -12.60
CA HIS A 263 -22.94 17.39 -12.86
C HIS A 263 -21.84 17.78 -11.87
N ASN A 264 -20.59 17.70 -12.33
CA ASN A 264 -19.45 18.05 -11.49
C ASN A 264 -18.86 19.37 -11.96
N TYR A 265 -18.57 20.23 -10.99
CA TYR A 265 -18.01 21.55 -11.26
C TYR A 265 -16.50 21.44 -11.25
N LEU A 266 -15.85 22.23 -12.13
CA LEU A 266 -14.40 22.40 -12.09
C LEU A 266 -13.95 22.80 -10.67
N ASP A 267 -12.77 22.30 -10.27
CA ASP A 267 -12.20 22.63 -8.98
C ASP A 267 -11.97 24.14 -8.90
N ARG A 268 -12.40 24.74 -7.77
CA ARG A 268 -12.21 26.18 -7.52
C ARG A 268 -10.73 26.45 -7.34
N GLY A 269 -10.08 27.01 -8.35
CA GLY A 269 -8.66 27.27 -8.26
C GLY A 269 -8.33 28.67 -7.77
N ILE A 270 -8.94 29.73 -8.31
CA ILE A 270 -8.68 31.11 -7.88
C ILE A 270 -9.98 31.84 -7.56
N VAL A 271 -10.02 32.42 -6.36
CA VAL A 271 -11.05 33.35 -5.92
C VAL A 271 -10.39 34.72 -5.74
N ILE A 272 -10.94 35.74 -6.38
CA ILE A 272 -10.48 37.12 -6.19
C ILE A 272 -11.31 37.74 -5.08
N VAL A 273 -10.63 38.07 -3.99
CA VAL A 273 -11.22 38.84 -2.89
C VAL A 273 -10.77 40.29 -2.97
N ASP A 274 -11.69 41.22 -2.73
CA ASP A 274 -11.34 42.64 -2.63
C ASP A 274 -10.79 42.92 -1.23
N GLU A 275 -9.46 42.97 -1.13
CA GLU A 275 -8.77 43.18 0.14
C GLU A 275 -9.00 44.60 0.69
N MET A 276 -9.35 45.58 -0.16
CA MET A 276 -9.68 46.93 0.28
C MET A 276 -11.06 46.99 0.96
N VAL A 277 -12.03 46.20 0.49
CA VAL A 277 -13.30 45.98 1.20
C VAL A 277 -13.07 45.21 2.51
N ARG A 278 -12.24 44.16 2.49
CA ARG A 278 -11.87 43.38 3.70
C ARG A 278 -11.22 44.24 4.80
N LEU A 279 -10.38 45.18 4.40
CA LEU A 279 -9.68 46.08 5.30
C LEU A 279 -10.49 47.34 5.64
N GLY A 280 -11.74 47.47 5.18
CA GLY A 280 -12.65 48.56 5.51
C GLY A 280 -12.30 49.91 4.87
N TYR A 281 -11.53 49.92 3.79
CA TYR A 281 -11.12 51.17 3.11
C TYR A 281 -12.20 51.77 2.20
N TYR A 282 -13.23 51.00 1.86
CA TYR A 282 -14.45 51.52 1.25
C TYR A 282 -15.50 51.73 2.33
N GLN A 283 -15.39 52.84 3.06
CA GLN A 283 -16.53 53.46 3.72
C GLN A 283 -16.75 54.77 2.96
N ASP A 284 -17.84 54.88 2.21
CA ASP A 284 -18.50 56.17 2.13
C ASP A 284 -19.97 56.10 1.69
N ASP A 285 -20.73 56.87 2.46
CA ASP A 285 -21.98 57.59 2.18
C ASP A 285 -23.31 56.82 2.01
N GLU A 286 -24.09 56.86 3.10
CA GLU A 286 -25.55 56.92 3.24
C GLU A 286 -26.46 55.87 2.56
N GLU A 287 -25.94 54.88 1.83
CA GLU A 287 -26.76 53.81 1.23
C GLU A 287 -26.17 52.40 1.43
N THR A 288 -25.44 52.19 2.53
CA THR A 288 -24.97 50.86 2.94
C THR A 288 -25.63 50.45 4.25
N GLU A 289 -26.95 50.23 4.21
CA GLU A 289 -27.54 49.21 5.07
C GLU A 289 -27.01 47.85 4.54
N ASP A 290 -26.50 47.02 5.45
CA ASP A 290 -26.07 45.64 5.22
C ASP A 290 -24.67 45.39 4.62
N ILE A 291 -23.62 45.94 5.27
CA ILE A 291 -22.26 45.33 5.19
C ILE A 291 -22.13 44.09 6.10
N ASP A 292 -23.21 43.66 6.74
CA ASP A 292 -23.24 42.53 7.69
C ASP A 292 -23.27 41.15 7.00
N GLU A 293 -23.37 41.09 5.68
CA GLU A 293 -23.34 39.84 4.94
C GLU A 293 -22.02 39.69 4.19
N GLY A 294 -21.22 38.68 4.53
CA GLY A 294 -19.87 38.42 4.02
C GLY A 294 -19.70 38.17 2.51
N TRP A 295 -20.70 38.53 1.69
CA TRP A 295 -20.75 38.40 0.24
C TRP A 295 -20.11 39.59 -0.52
N THR A 296 -19.90 40.75 0.12
CA THR A 296 -19.29 41.95 -0.51
C THR A 296 -17.79 41.85 -0.74
N LEU A 297 -17.13 40.79 -0.25
CA LEU A 297 -15.70 40.55 -0.44
C LEU A 297 -15.37 39.88 -1.78
N TYR A 298 -16.35 39.24 -2.40
CA TYR A 298 -16.15 38.45 -3.59
C TYR A 298 -16.22 39.35 -4.83
N ARG A 299 -15.22 39.23 -5.71
CA ARG A 299 -15.14 39.97 -6.96
C ARG A 299 -15.09 38.99 -8.12
N ASP A 300 -16.02 39.14 -9.06
CA ASP A 300 -16.03 38.37 -10.31
C ASP A 300 -14.65 38.46 -10.99
N PRO A 301 -13.99 37.32 -11.25
CA PRO A 301 -12.68 37.32 -11.86
C PRO A 301 -12.71 37.78 -13.32
N THR A 302 -13.82 37.69 -14.04
CA THR A 302 -13.93 37.84 -15.50
C THR A 302 -13.08 36.83 -16.27
N GLU A 303 -13.50 36.52 -17.49
CA GLU A 303 -12.80 35.59 -18.37
C GLU A 303 -11.32 35.96 -18.59
N GLN A 304 -11.05 37.27 -18.77
CA GLN A 304 -9.70 37.77 -19.00
C GLN A 304 -8.76 37.47 -17.83
N ARG A 305 -9.21 37.59 -16.57
CA ARG A 305 -8.30 37.31 -15.43
C ARG A 305 -8.09 35.81 -15.26
N CYS A 306 -9.08 34.97 -15.56
CA CYS A 306 -8.87 33.53 -15.56
C CYS A 306 -7.80 33.11 -16.57
N GLN A 307 -7.86 33.65 -17.80
CA GLN A 307 -6.83 33.40 -18.82
C GLN A 307 -5.44 33.89 -18.41
N ILE A 308 -5.33 35.04 -17.73
CA ILE A 308 -4.05 35.57 -17.22
C ILE A 308 -3.50 34.71 -16.07
N SER A 309 -4.38 34.03 -15.32
CA SER A 309 -4.00 33.29 -14.11
C SER A 309 -3.22 32.01 -14.41
N GLY A 310 -3.31 31.48 -15.63
CA GLY A 310 -2.51 30.36 -16.11
C GLY A 310 -3.26 29.52 -17.14
N SER A 311 -2.52 28.67 -17.85
CA SER A 311 -3.12 27.65 -18.71
C SER A 311 -3.87 26.61 -17.87
N GLY A 312 -5.10 26.28 -18.26
CA GLY A 312 -5.96 25.32 -17.56
C GLY A 312 -7.07 25.95 -16.71
N TYR A 313 -7.05 27.28 -16.54
CA TYR A 313 -8.14 28.00 -15.88
C TYR A 313 -9.24 28.39 -16.86
N GLU A 314 -10.47 28.04 -16.52
CA GLU A 314 -11.68 28.34 -17.25
C GLU A 314 -12.61 29.23 -16.42
N TYR A 315 -13.28 30.17 -17.08
CA TYR A 315 -14.30 31.00 -16.46
C TYR A 315 -15.60 30.21 -16.38
N THR A 316 -16.00 29.85 -15.16
CA THR A 316 -17.13 28.94 -14.90
C THR A 316 -17.90 29.38 -13.66
N ASN A 317 -19.12 28.89 -13.45
CA ASN A 317 -19.92 29.15 -12.25
C ASN A 317 -20.42 27.82 -11.65
N ARG A 318 -20.91 27.88 -10.40
CA ARG A 318 -21.54 26.75 -9.73
C ARG A 318 -22.97 27.13 -9.38
N VAL A 319 -23.92 26.49 -10.06
CA VAL A 319 -25.36 26.64 -9.82
C VAL A 319 -25.89 25.36 -9.21
N MET A 320 -26.25 25.39 -7.93
CA MET A 320 -26.85 24.22 -7.27
C MET A 320 -28.36 24.21 -7.51
N ASN A 321 -28.94 23.02 -7.68
CA ASN A 321 -30.36 22.81 -7.96
C ASN A 321 -30.85 23.56 -9.22
N GLU A 322 -30.04 23.55 -10.29
CA GLU A 322 -30.37 24.20 -11.55
C GLU A 322 -31.75 23.75 -12.07
N GLY A 323 -32.66 24.72 -12.23
CA GLY A 323 -34.04 24.45 -12.67
C GLY A 323 -35.03 24.05 -11.56
N GLU A 324 -34.65 24.10 -10.29
CA GLU A 324 -35.56 23.96 -9.14
C GLU A 324 -35.94 25.34 -8.54
N GLU A 325 -36.98 25.39 -7.69
CA GLU A 325 -37.43 26.65 -7.04
C GLU A 325 -36.36 27.27 -6.12
N ASP A 326 -35.47 26.44 -5.56
CA ASP A 326 -34.37 26.85 -4.67
C ASP A 326 -33.00 26.81 -5.39
N GLU A 327 -32.93 27.36 -6.60
CA GLU A 327 -31.69 27.51 -7.37
C GLU A 327 -30.70 28.44 -6.64
N LEU A 328 -29.47 27.97 -6.40
CA LEU A 328 -28.43 28.73 -5.72
C LEU A 328 -27.25 28.97 -6.65
N ASP A 329 -27.11 30.20 -7.15
CA ASP A 329 -25.95 30.66 -7.92
C ASP A 329 -24.88 31.23 -6.97
N TYR A 330 -23.70 30.59 -6.95
CA TYR A 330 -22.57 30.99 -6.13
C TYR A 330 -21.60 31.96 -6.84
N GLY A 331 -21.93 32.42 -8.05
CA GLY A 331 -21.10 33.34 -8.85
C GLY A 331 -20.00 32.65 -9.67
N TYR A 332 -19.37 33.44 -10.55
CA TYR A 332 -18.31 32.99 -11.45
C TYR A 332 -16.90 32.92 -10.84
N TYR A 333 -16.19 31.82 -11.04
CA TYR A 333 -14.83 31.64 -10.57
C TYR A 333 -13.91 31.15 -11.69
N CYS A 334 -12.61 31.24 -11.46
CA CYS A 334 -11.64 30.56 -12.33
C CYS A 334 -11.52 29.11 -11.85
N GLY A 335 -12.21 28.22 -12.55
CA GLY A 335 -12.16 26.78 -12.33
C GLY A 335 -11.01 26.14 -13.08
N THR A 336 -10.52 25.01 -12.62
CA THR A 336 -9.57 24.18 -13.37
C THR A 336 -10.00 22.73 -13.27
N ASP A 337 -9.80 21.97 -14.32
CA ASP A 337 -9.93 20.52 -14.26
C ASP A 337 -8.68 19.95 -13.58
N LEU A 338 -8.84 19.36 -12.40
CA LEU A 338 -7.79 18.60 -11.73
C LEU A 338 -8.04 17.08 -11.80
N SER A 339 -9.10 16.64 -12.47
CA SER A 339 -9.31 15.24 -12.78
C SER A 339 -8.12 14.72 -13.55
N GLY A 340 -7.82 13.45 -13.32
CA GLY A 340 -6.65 12.82 -13.88
C GLY A 340 -5.28 13.19 -13.29
N THR A 341 -5.11 14.37 -12.66
CA THR A 341 -3.79 14.88 -12.23
C THR A 341 -3.23 14.24 -10.97
N ARG A 342 -4.08 13.60 -10.16
CA ARG A 342 -3.69 12.99 -8.88
C ARG A 342 -3.11 11.60 -9.10
N SER A 343 -2.08 11.22 -8.34
CA SER A 343 -1.48 9.89 -8.43
C SER A 343 -2.14 8.92 -7.45
N ILE A 344 -3.07 8.07 -7.90
CA ILE A 344 -3.68 6.98 -7.12
C ILE A 344 -2.61 6.14 -6.41
N ARG A 345 -1.50 5.88 -7.09
CA ARG A 345 -0.33 5.22 -6.51
C ARG A 345 0.91 6.03 -6.87
N ASN A 346 1.76 6.29 -5.88
CA ASN A 346 2.97 7.08 -6.09
C ASN A 346 4.09 6.26 -6.74
N GLU A 347 5.01 6.97 -7.41
CA GLU A 347 6.29 6.41 -7.84
C GLU A 347 7.08 5.94 -6.61
N ARG A 348 7.76 4.80 -6.76
CA ARG A 348 8.67 4.28 -5.75
C ARG A 348 9.88 3.66 -6.41
N GLU A 349 11.06 4.06 -5.93
CA GLU A 349 12.32 3.41 -6.27
C GLU A 349 13.09 3.13 -4.98
N THR A 350 13.42 1.87 -4.75
CA THR A 350 14.07 1.40 -3.53
C THR A 350 15.16 0.41 -3.86
N ILE A 351 16.32 0.60 -3.23
CA ILE A 351 17.39 -0.39 -3.15
C ILE A 351 17.54 -0.80 -1.68
N SER A 352 17.56 -2.10 -1.43
CA SER A 352 17.68 -2.65 -0.07
C SER A 352 18.73 -3.73 -0.05
N THR A 353 19.57 -3.69 0.97
CA THR A 353 20.59 -4.70 1.24
C THR A 353 20.38 -5.28 2.63
N TYR A 354 20.67 -6.56 2.75
CA TYR A 354 20.60 -7.32 3.99
C TYR A 354 21.87 -8.19 4.09
N LEU A 355 22.45 -8.26 5.28
CA LEU A 355 23.67 -9.02 5.59
C LEU A 355 23.53 -9.73 6.94
#